data_AF-K9U9P0-F1
#
_entry.id   AF-K9U9P0-F1
#
_cell.length_a   1.000
_cell.length_b   1.000
_cell.length_c   1.000
_cell.angle_alpha   90.00
_cell.angle_beta   90.00
_cell.angle_gamma   90.00
#
_symmetry.space_group_name_H-M   'P 1'
#
loop_
_entity.id
_entity.type
_entity.pdbx_description
1 polymer ?
#
loop_
_entity_poly.entity_id
_entity_poly.type
_entity_poly.pdbx_seq_one_letter_code
_entity_poly.pdbx_strand_id
1 'polypeptide(L)'
;MSISGRGGQREGSGRPSPWNNKKTVAIRVPEVFVEEVVEYARRLDRGERVVNSDSVQNQKLLEMLKNALDVPTKSFGKGKVILREIVSILETAQNQ
;
A
#
# COMPACT_ATOMS: atom_id res chain seq x y z
N MET A 1 7.29 -14.12 -55.51
CA MET A 1 7.19 -12.84 -54.77
C MET A 1 6.68 -13.14 -53.36
N SER A 2 7.50 -12.94 -52.33
CA SER A 2 7.15 -13.21 -50.93
C SER A 2 6.42 -12.02 -50.32
N ILE A 3 5.10 -12.14 -50.09
CA ILE A 3 4.34 -11.12 -49.37
C ILE A 3 4.55 -11.35 -47.87
N SER A 4 5.50 -10.62 -47.31
CA SER A 4 5.70 -10.45 -45.87
C SER A 4 4.62 -9.54 -45.30
N GLY A 5 3.47 -10.10 -44.92
CA GLY A 5 2.38 -9.38 -44.26
C GLY A 5 2.15 -9.90 -42.84
N ARG A 6 3.15 -9.82 -41.96
CA ARG A 6 2.98 -10.16 -40.54
C ARG A 6 2.60 -8.92 -39.74
N GLY A 7 1.32 -8.79 -39.40
CA GLY A 7 0.82 -7.81 -38.45
C GLY A 7 -0.57 -7.31 -38.83
N GLY A 8 -1.62 -8.06 -38.47
CA GLY A 8 -2.98 -7.55 -38.56
C GLY A 8 -3.15 -6.34 -37.64
N GLN A 9 -3.72 -5.26 -38.18
CA GLN A 9 -4.12 -4.09 -37.41
C GLN A 9 -5.16 -4.54 -36.37
N ARG A 10 -4.81 -4.47 -35.09
CA ARG A 10 -5.72 -4.75 -33.98
C ARG A 10 -6.29 -3.43 -33.48
N GLU A 11 -7.51 -3.44 -33.00
CA GLU A 11 -8.09 -2.23 -32.41
C GLU A 11 -7.19 -1.74 -31.27
N GLY A 12 -6.67 -0.51 -31.39
CA GLY A 12 -5.69 0.07 -30.46
C GLY A 12 -4.22 -0.16 -30.79
N SER A 13 -3.86 -0.84 -31.89
CA SER A 13 -2.46 -0.94 -32.33
C SER A 13 -1.88 0.43 -32.66
N GLY A 14 -0.70 0.75 -32.10
CA GLY A 14 -0.02 2.04 -32.31
C GLY A 14 -0.45 3.16 -31.38
N ARG A 15 -1.43 2.93 -30.48
CA ARG A 15 -1.75 3.90 -29.43
C ARG A 15 -0.62 3.96 -28.40
N PRO A 16 -0.34 5.16 -27.84
CA PRO A 16 0.63 5.28 -26.76
C PRO A 16 0.22 4.40 -25.58
N SER A 17 1.23 3.88 -24.87
CA SER A 17 1.04 3.06 -23.67
C SER A 17 0.15 3.80 -22.67
N PRO A 18 -0.86 3.13 -22.08
CA PRO A 18 -1.71 3.74 -21.06
C PRO A 18 -0.98 3.90 -19.71
N TRP A 19 0.28 3.48 -19.60
CA TRP A 19 1.11 3.59 -18.40
C TRP A 19 1.87 4.91 -18.40
N ASN A 20 1.89 5.62 -17.27
CA ASN A 20 2.70 6.81 -17.06
C ASN A 20 4.19 6.46 -17.18
N ASN A 21 4.58 5.33 -16.58
CA ASN A 21 5.89 4.70 -16.73
C ASN A 21 5.90 3.82 -17.98
N LYS A 22 6.23 4.44 -19.12
CA LYS A 22 6.11 3.86 -20.47
C LYS A 22 6.75 2.47 -20.67
N LYS A 23 7.78 2.12 -19.91
CA LYS A 23 8.48 0.84 -20.02
C LYS A 23 7.77 -0.22 -19.17
N THR A 24 7.29 -1.28 -19.82
CA THR A 24 6.64 -2.42 -19.17
C THR A 24 7.34 -3.73 -19.53
N VAL A 25 7.16 -4.75 -18.71
CA VAL A 25 7.64 -6.12 -18.95
C VAL A 25 6.52 -7.11 -18.62
N ALA A 26 6.48 -8.26 -19.30
CA ALA A 26 5.53 -9.31 -19.01
C ALA A 26 5.98 -10.12 -17.78
N ILE A 27 5.05 -10.39 -16.87
CA ILE A 27 5.26 -11.28 -15.71
C ILE A 27 4.26 -12.43 -15.77
N ARG A 28 4.58 -13.57 -15.14
CA ARG A 28 3.67 -14.71 -14.99
C ARG A 28 3.11 -14.71 -13.58
N VAL A 29 1.79 -14.73 -13.48
CA VAL A 29 1.06 -14.78 -12.20
C VAL A 29 -0.12 -15.75 -12.34
N PRO A 30 -0.59 -16.37 -11.24
CA PRO A 30 -1.84 -17.11 -11.24
C PRO A 30 -3.00 -16.23 -11.72
N GLU A 31 -3.92 -16.79 -12.51
CA GLU A 31 -5.02 -16.05 -13.13
C GLU A 31 -5.91 -15.34 -12.11
N VAL A 32 -6.10 -15.96 -10.94
CA VAL A 32 -6.89 -15.42 -9.83
C VAL A 32 -6.38 -14.08 -9.28
N PHE A 33 -5.11 -13.71 -9.55
CA PHE A 33 -4.50 -12.48 -9.04
C PHE A 33 -4.36 -11.38 -10.11
N VAL A 34 -4.79 -11.61 -11.35
CA VAL A 34 -4.54 -10.67 -12.45
C VAL A 34 -5.14 -9.30 -12.17
N GLU A 35 -6.38 -9.24 -11.71
CA GLU A 35 -7.08 -7.96 -11.46
C GLU A 35 -6.38 -7.16 -10.36
N GLU A 36 -6.08 -7.82 -9.23
CA GLU A 36 -5.43 -7.20 -8.07
C GLU A 36 -4.02 -6.68 -8.43
N VAL A 37 -3.22 -7.47 -9.14
CA VAL A 37 -1.86 -7.09 -9.54
C VAL A 37 -1.90 -5.91 -10.52
N VAL A 38 -2.84 -5.91 -11.47
CA VAL A 38 -3.00 -4.80 -12.42
C VAL A 38 -3.45 -3.53 -11.70
N GLU A 39 -4.41 -3.62 -10.78
CA GLU A 39 -4.87 -2.48 -9.99
C GLU A 39 -3.72 -1.91 -9.16
N TYR A 40 -2.99 -2.76 -8.45
CA TYR A 40 -1.84 -2.36 -7.64
C TYR A 40 -0.77 -1.66 -8.49
N ALA A 41 -0.41 -2.24 -9.65
CA ALA A 41 0.54 -1.64 -10.57
C ALA A 41 0.05 -0.27 -11.09
N ARG A 42 -1.25 -0.11 -11.35
CA ARG A 42 -1.85 1.16 -11.79
C ARG A 42 -1.76 2.25 -10.72
N ARG A 43 -1.98 1.90 -9.46
CA ARG A 43 -1.87 2.83 -8.33
C ARG A 43 -0.43 3.33 -8.19
N LEU A 44 0.55 2.42 -8.22
CA LEU A 44 1.97 2.79 -8.22
C LEU A 44 2.35 3.66 -9.42
N ASP A 45 1.85 3.33 -10.61
CA ASP A 45 2.10 4.08 -11.84
C ASP A 45 1.57 5.52 -11.78
N ARG A 46 0.53 5.78 -10.98
CA ARG A 46 -0.01 7.13 -10.71
C ARG A 46 0.75 7.87 -9.59
N GLY A 47 1.72 7.23 -8.94
CA GLY A 47 2.41 7.78 -7.79
C GLY A 47 1.61 7.70 -6.50
N GLU A 48 0.54 6.90 -6.47
CA GLU A 48 -0.18 6.64 -5.22
C GLU A 48 0.72 5.83 -4.30
N ARG A 49 1.02 6.39 -3.11
CA ARG A 49 1.69 5.62 -2.07
C ARG A 49 0.69 4.60 -1.56
N VAL A 50 1.00 3.32 -1.74
CA VAL A 50 0.31 2.26 -1.01
C VAL A 50 0.75 2.37 0.43
N VAL A 51 0.01 3.17 1.19
CA VAL A 51 0.13 3.19 2.64
C VAL A 51 -0.40 1.83 3.09
N ASN A 52 0.47 0.98 3.65
CA ASN A 52 0.02 -0.24 4.30
C ASN A 52 -1.09 0.17 5.28
N SER A 53 -2.28 -0.40 5.12
CA SER A 53 -3.48 -0.09 5.92
C SER A 53 -3.18 -0.14 7.43
N ASP A 54 -2.24 -1.01 7.80
CA ASP A 54 -1.74 -1.20 9.16
C ASP A 54 -1.13 0.08 9.73
N SER A 55 -0.43 0.90 8.94
CA SER A 55 0.21 2.11 9.47
C SER A 55 -0.79 3.19 9.84
N VAL A 56 -1.90 3.33 9.10
CA VAL A 56 -2.95 4.34 9.39
C VAL A 56 -3.76 3.94 10.63
N GLN A 57 -4.11 2.66 10.76
CA GLN A 57 -4.83 2.15 11.93
C GLN A 57 -3.96 2.24 13.20
N ASN A 58 -2.66 1.94 13.07
CA ASN A 58 -1.71 2.06 14.17
C ASN A 58 -1.51 3.52 14.61
N GLN A 59 -1.53 4.50 13.70
CA GLN A 59 -1.44 5.92 14.06
C GLN A 59 -2.65 6.39 14.90
N LYS A 60 -3.87 6.06 14.47
CA LYS A 60 -5.09 6.44 15.22
C LYS A 60 -5.14 5.78 16.60
N LEU A 61 -4.75 4.51 16.68
CA LEU A 61 -4.65 3.80 17.96
C LEU A 61 -3.61 4.43 18.88
N LEU A 62 -2.45 4.82 18.34
CA LEU A 62 -1.38 5.50 19.09
C LEU A 62 -1.87 6.82 19.71
N GLU A 63 -2.57 7.65 18.93
CA GLU A 63 -3.14 8.92 19.44
C GLU A 63 -4.16 8.68 20.56
N MET A 64 -5.05 7.70 20.39
CA MET A 64 -6.02 7.35 21.43
C MET A 64 -5.34 6.90 22.74
N LEU A 65 -4.27 6.10 22.64
CA LEU A 65 -3.51 5.63 23.80
C LEU A 65 -2.73 6.76 24.48
N LYS A 66 -2.15 7.69 23.72
CA LYS A 66 -1.51 8.91 24.26
C LYS A 66 -2.50 9.78 25.03
N ASN A 67 -3.67 10.04 24.44
CA ASN A 67 -4.73 10.79 25.11
C ASN A 67 -5.20 10.11 26.41
N ALA A 68 -5.24 8.77 26.44
CA ALA A 68 -5.59 8.02 27.64
C ALA A 68 -4.53 8.10 28.76
N LEU A 69 -3.24 8.28 28.40
CA LEU A 69 -2.16 8.48 29.37
C LEU A 69 -2.24 9.85 30.07
N ASP A 70 -2.71 10.87 29.36
CA ASP A 70 -2.81 12.24 29.86
C ASP A 70 -3.96 12.44 30.85
N VAL A 71 -4.94 11.52 30.89
CA VAL A 71 -6.06 11.61 31.85
C VAL A 71 -5.54 11.44 33.29
N PRO A 72 -5.74 12.42 34.18
CA PRO A 72 -5.35 12.32 35.58
C PRO A 72 -6.33 11.40 36.31
N THR A 73 -5.89 10.18 36.59
CA THR A 73 -6.71 9.17 37.25
C THR A 73 -6.08 8.76 38.57
N LYS A 74 -6.85 8.88 39.66
CA LYS A 74 -6.41 8.64 41.04
C LYS A 74 -6.07 7.16 41.35
N SER A 75 -6.34 6.21 40.44
CA SER A 75 -6.20 4.76 40.70
C SER A 75 -5.54 3.94 39.57
N PHE A 76 -5.00 4.56 38.52
CA PHE A 76 -4.51 3.86 37.32
C PHE A 76 -3.07 3.33 37.42
N GLY A 77 -2.57 3.00 38.62
CA GLY A 77 -1.15 2.69 38.85
C GLY A 77 -0.57 1.67 37.86
N LYS A 78 -1.11 0.44 37.84
CA LYS A 78 -0.62 -0.63 36.94
C LYS A 78 -1.08 -0.46 35.49
N GLY A 79 -2.29 0.06 35.27
CA GLY A 79 -2.86 0.26 33.93
C GLY A 79 -2.09 1.30 33.10
N LYS A 80 -1.61 2.38 33.71
CA LYS A 80 -0.77 3.37 33.01
C LYS A 80 0.59 2.83 32.61
N VAL A 81 1.18 1.92 33.39
CA VAL A 81 2.47 1.30 33.06
C VAL A 81 2.31 0.43 31.80
N ILE A 82 1.28 -0.42 31.76
CA ILE A 82 0.97 -1.26 30.59
C ILE A 82 0.70 -0.40 29.35
N LEU A 83 -0.08 0.68 29.50
CA LEU A 83 -0.36 1.60 28.39
C LEU A 83 0.93 2.27 27.85
N ARG A 84 1.86 2.66 28.73
CA ARG A 84 3.16 3.22 28.31
C ARG A 84 4.01 2.22 27.54
N GLU A 85 4.05 0.97 27.99
CA GLU A 85 4.79 -0.09 27.29
C GLU A 85 4.21 -0.35 25.90
N ILE A 86 2.88 -0.43 25.79
CA ILE A 86 2.20 -0.61 24.50
C ILE A 86 2.51 0.56 23.55
N VAL A 87 2.46 1.81 24.04
CA VAL A 87 2.82 2.98 23.23
C VAL A 87 4.27 2.90 22.74
N SER A 88 5.22 2.54 23.61
CA SER A 88 6.64 2.39 23.25
C SER A 88 6.85 1.34 22.14
N ILE A 89 6.22 0.17 22.27
CA ILE A 89 6.32 -0.91 21.27
C ILE A 89 5.80 -0.43 19.91
N LEU A 90 4.65 0.25 19.89
CA LEU A 90 4.06 0.77 18.66
C LEU A 90 4.91 1.86 18.03
N GLU A 91 5.55 2.74 18.81
CA GLU A 91 6.48 3.74 18.29
C GLU A 91 7.73 3.08 17.69
N THR A 92 8.26 2.03 18.31
CA THR A 92 9.42 1.31 17.74
C THR A 92 9.07 0.56 16.46
N ALA A 93 7.87 0.00 16.35
CA ALA A 93 7.42 -0.72 15.16
C ALA A 93 7.14 0.20 13.95
N GLN A 94 6.86 1.49 14.16
CA GLN A 94 6.67 2.46 13.07
C GLN A 94 7.97 3.06 12.53
N ASN A 95 9.09 2.93 13.25
CA ASN A 95 10.39 3.50 12.87
C ASN A 95 11.36 2.47 12.25
N GLN A 96 10.88 1.25 12.00
CA GLN A 96 11.59 0.19 11.27
C GLN A 96 11.06 0.07 9.85
#